data_AF-A0A0S8KHY4-F1
#
_entry.id   AF-A0A0S8KHY4-F1
#
_cell.length_a   1.000
_cell.length_b   1.000
_cell.length_c   1.000
_cell.angle_alpha   90.00
_cell.angle_beta   90.00
_cell.angle_gamma   90.00
#
_symmetry.space_group_name_H-M   'P 1'
#
loop_
_entity.id
_entity.type
_entity.pdbx_description
1 polymer ?
#
loop_
_entity_poly.entity_id
_entity_poly.type
_entity_poly.pdbx_seq_one_letter_code
_entity_poly.pdbx_strand_id
1 'polypeptide(L)'
;MEIIQEMRLVCQLRKPNARGKMVRTGHWVNRLFVRRFSIYITWLFVKAGISANGTTFLGMLFGLIGVVLFIPHIFWLNVIGFFLVMLDNVLDCVDGEIAR
;
A
#
# COMPACT_ATOMS: atom_id res chain seq x y z
N MET A 1 17.66 11.42 0.81
CA MET A 1 17.23 10.27 1.64
C MET A 1 16.51 10.69 2.92
N GLU A 2 16.81 11.87 3.49
CA GLU A 2 16.21 12.34 4.74
C GLU A 2 14.67 12.48 4.68
N ILE A 3 14.12 13.03 3.60
CA ILE A 3 12.66 13.16 3.40
C ILE A 3 11.93 11.80 3.53
N ILE A 4 12.51 10.72 2.98
CA ILE A 4 11.89 9.39 3.06
C ILE A 4 11.96 8.84 4.49
N GLN A 5 13.00 9.19 5.26
CA GLN A 5 13.10 8.82 6.67
C GLN A 5 12.08 9.59 7.51
N GLU A 6 11.88 10.87 7.26
CA GLU A 6 10.82 11.66 7.92
C GLU A 6 9.43 11.13 7.58
N MET A 7 9.14 10.83 6.32
CA MET A 7 7.86 10.22 5.94
C MET A 7 7.65 8.86 6.62
N ARG A 8 8.70 8.03 6.78
CA ARG A 8 8.59 6.81 7.59
C ARG A 8 8.31 7.10 9.05
N LEU A 9 8.91 8.15 9.60
CA LEU A 9 8.71 8.57 10.98
C LEU A 9 7.30 9.12 11.22
N VAL A 10 6.61 9.68 10.24
CA VAL A 10 5.22 10.14 10.41
C VAL A 10 4.23 9.02 10.06
N CYS A 11 4.38 8.43 8.88
CA CYS A 11 3.42 7.50 8.32
C CYS A 11 3.53 6.09 8.92
N GLN A 12 4.71 5.64 9.38
CA GLN A 12 4.96 4.26 9.80
C GLN A 12 5.28 4.08 11.30
N LEU A 13 4.89 5.04 12.14
CA LEU A 13 5.06 5.01 13.59
C LEU A 13 4.60 3.69 14.23
N ARG A 14 5.32 3.28 15.28
CA ARG A 14 4.86 2.21 16.16
C ARG A 14 3.70 2.75 16.98
N LYS A 15 2.55 2.08 16.93
CA LYS A 15 1.44 2.36 17.85
C LYS A 15 1.69 1.62 19.18
N PRO A 16 1.41 2.23 20.33
CA PRO A 16 1.41 1.51 21.61
C PRO A 16 0.31 0.45 21.57
N ASN A 17 0.62 -0.77 22.02
CA ASN A 17 -0.42 -1.77 22.26
C ASN A 17 -1.17 -1.48 23.58
N ALA A 18 -2.19 -2.29 23.89
CA ALA A 18 -2.94 -2.19 25.15
C ALA A 18 -2.08 -2.26 26.43
N ARG A 19 -0.82 -2.70 26.33
CA ARG A 19 0.17 -2.76 27.42
C ARG A 19 1.18 -1.60 27.40
N GLY A 20 0.94 -0.55 26.60
CA GLY A 20 1.84 0.60 26.44
C GLY A 20 3.14 0.31 25.69
N LYS A 21 3.36 -0.93 25.21
CA LYS A 21 4.58 -1.30 24.48
C LYS A 21 4.46 -0.87 23.03
N MET A 22 5.47 -0.14 22.53
CA MET A 22 5.54 0.26 21.12
C MET A 22 5.75 -0.96 20.21
N VAL A 23 4.71 -1.33 19.46
CA VAL A 23 4.73 -2.46 18.53
C VAL A 23 4.46 -2.00 17.09
N ARG A 24 5.00 -2.77 16.13
CA ARG A 24 4.67 -2.60 14.72
C ARG A 24 3.41 -3.41 14.42
N THR A 25 2.29 -2.73 14.29
CA THR A 25 1.00 -3.28 13.86
C THR A 25 1.07 -3.69 12.38
N GLY A 26 0.49 -4.84 12.05
CA GLY A 26 0.43 -5.39 10.69
C GLY A 26 1.12 -6.76 10.53
N HIS A 27 0.66 -7.52 9.54
CA HIS A 27 1.21 -8.83 9.18
C HIS A 27 2.67 -8.73 8.73
N TRP A 28 3.41 -9.85 8.80
CA TRP A 28 4.83 -9.89 8.41
C TRP A 28 5.06 -9.39 6.98
N VAL A 29 4.19 -9.78 6.04
CA VAL A 29 4.23 -9.36 4.63
C VAL A 29 4.12 -7.84 4.51
N ASN A 30 3.18 -7.23 5.23
CA ASN A 30 3.03 -5.78 5.25
C ASN A 30 4.30 -5.09 5.78
N ARG A 31 4.90 -5.63 6.85
CA ARG A 31 6.10 -5.06 7.46
C ARG A 31 7.36 -5.17 6.61
N LEU A 32 7.54 -6.25 5.85
CA LEU A 32 8.76 -6.48 5.08
C LEU A 32 8.67 -5.99 3.64
N PHE A 33 7.51 -6.16 3.00
CA PHE A 33 7.32 -5.83 1.58
C PHE A 33 6.54 -4.53 1.43
N VAL A 34 5.27 -4.54 1.85
CA VAL A 34 4.34 -3.45 1.52
C VAL A 34 4.84 -2.10 2.03
N ARG A 35 5.24 -1.99 3.30
CA ARG A 35 5.76 -0.74 3.88
C ARG A 35 7.03 -0.21 3.23
N ARG A 36 7.86 -1.08 2.65
CA ARG A 36 9.07 -0.64 1.97
C ARG A 36 8.73 -0.01 0.62
N PHE A 37 7.74 -0.57 -0.08
CA PHE A 37 7.30 -0.06 -1.38
C PHE A 37 6.31 1.09 -1.27
N SER A 38 5.37 1.05 -0.32
CA SER A 38 4.33 2.06 -0.11
C SER A 38 4.95 3.44 0.03
N ILE A 39 6.00 3.61 0.84
CA ILE A 39 6.60 4.92 1.11
C ILE A 39 7.07 5.65 -0.15
N TYR A 40 7.55 4.92 -1.17
CA TYR A 40 8.00 5.50 -2.42
C TYR A 40 6.83 5.91 -3.30
N ILE A 41 5.76 5.09 -3.30
CA ILE A 41 4.52 5.38 -4.00
C ILE A 41 3.80 6.57 -3.34
N THR A 42 3.69 6.58 -2.01
CA THR A 42 3.19 7.69 -1.20
C THR A 42 3.93 8.98 -1.55
N TRP A 43 5.26 8.96 -1.57
CA TRP A 43 6.05 10.13 -1.96
C TRP A 43 5.74 10.62 -3.38
N LEU A 44 5.61 9.71 -4.34
CA LEU A 44 5.26 10.04 -5.73
C LEU A 44 3.85 10.65 -5.82
N PHE A 45 2.89 10.09 -5.10
CA PHE A 45 1.49 10.51 -5.11
C PHE A 45 1.29 11.87 -4.45
N VAL A 46 1.94 12.09 -3.30
CA VAL A 46 1.99 13.39 -2.63
C VAL A 46 2.61 14.44 -3.54
N LYS A 47 3.70 14.11 -4.23
CA LYS A 47 4.34 15.02 -5.19
C LYS A 47 3.45 15.29 -6.42
N ALA A 48 2.67 14.31 -6.84
CA ALA A 48 1.70 14.45 -7.93
C ALA A 48 0.40 15.16 -7.52
N GLY A 49 0.21 15.48 -6.22
CA GLY A 49 -1.00 16.11 -5.71
C GLY A 49 -2.23 15.21 -5.69
N ILE A 50 -2.04 13.89 -5.73
CA ILE A 50 -3.14 12.91 -5.70
C ILE A 50 -3.69 12.85 -4.27
N SER A 51 -5.01 12.98 -4.13
CA SER A 51 -5.69 12.87 -2.84
C SER A 51 -5.74 11.42 -2.34
N ALA A 52 -5.88 11.26 -1.03
CA ALA A 52 -6.06 9.97 -0.35
C ALA A 52 -7.19 9.14 -1.03
N ASN A 53 -8.37 9.75 -1.17
CA ASN A 53 -9.54 9.17 -1.86
C ASN A 53 -9.28 8.77 -3.32
N GLY A 54 -8.46 9.53 -4.06
CA GLY A 54 -8.10 9.19 -5.44
C GLY A 54 -7.26 7.91 -5.50
N THR A 55 -6.42 7.70 -4.49
CA THR A 55 -5.60 6.49 -4.34
C THR A 55 -6.46 5.27 -4.03
N THR A 56 -7.46 5.41 -3.14
CA THR A 56 -8.42 4.35 -2.83
C THR A 56 -9.18 3.90 -4.08
N PHE A 57 -9.64 4.85 -4.89
CA PHE A 57 -10.40 4.56 -6.10
C PHE A 57 -9.52 3.84 -7.14
N LEU A 58 -8.26 4.26 -7.29
CA LEU A 58 -7.27 3.57 -8.13
C LEU A 58 -7.02 2.14 -7.64
N GLY A 59 -6.83 1.94 -6.33
CA GLY A 59 -6.70 0.62 -5.72
C GLY A 59 -7.88 -0.28 -6.08
N MET A 60 -9.10 0.14 -5.77
CA MET A 60 -10.31 -0.60 -6.10
C MET A 60 -10.41 -0.96 -7.59
N LEU A 61 -10.06 -0.03 -8.49
CA LEU A 61 -10.06 -0.29 -9.92
C LEU A 61 -9.05 -1.38 -10.30
N PHE A 62 -7.82 -1.31 -9.78
CA PHE A 62 -6.79 -2.34 -10.02
C PHE A 62 -7.17 -3.68 -9.41
N GLY A 63 -7.71 -3.70 -8.20
CA GLY A 63 -8.20 -4.91 -7.54
C GLY A 63 -9.30 -5.58 -8.35
N LEU A 64 -10.29 -4.81 -8.82
CA LEU A 64 -11.39 -5.33 -9.64
C LEU A 64 -10.89 -5.91 -10.97
N ILE A 65 -10.03 -5.16 -11.69
CA ILE A 65 -9.44 -5.64 -12.95
C ILE A 65 -8.62 -6.91 -12.70
N GLY A 66 -7.83 -6.94 -11.62
CA GLY A 66 -7.02 -8.09 -11.25
C GLY A 66 -7.86 -9.34 -10.98
N VAL A 67 -8.98 -9.21 -10.27
CA VAL A 67 -9.92 -10.31 -10.02
C VAL A 67 -10.58 -10.80 -11.32
N VAL A 68 -11.03 -9.88 -12.18
CA VAL A 68 -11.65 -10.23 -13.47
C VAL A 68 -10.67 -10.98 -14.39
N LEU A 69 -9.38 -10.65 -14.32
CA LEU A 69 -8.34 -11.32 -15.10
C LEU A 69 -8.15 -12.81 -14.75
N PHE A 70 -8.62 -13.27 -13.60
CA PHE A 70 -8.56 -14.69 -13.23
C PHE A 70 -9.64 -15.56 -13.90
N ILE A 71 -10.72 -14.96 -14.42
CA ILE A 71 -11.85 -15.68 -15.05
C ILE A 71 -11.43 -16.57 -16.24
N PRO A 72 -10.62 -16.11 -17.20
CA PRO A 72 -10.26 -16.93 -18.36
C PRO A 72 -9.28 -18.08 -18.03
N HIS A 73 -8.79 -18.19 -16.79
CA HIS A 73 -7.83 -19.22 -16.35
C HIS A 73 -6.54 -19.33 -17.20
N ILE A 74 -6.19 -18.29 -17.94
CA ILE A 74 -4.95 -18.23 -18.72
C ILE A 74 -3.79 -17.91 -17.77
N PHE A 75 -2.74 -18.74 -17.77
CA PHE A 75 -1.60 -18.59 -16.86
C PHE A 75 -1.03 -17.16 -16.83
N TRP A 76 -0.79 -16.57 -18.01
CA TRP A 76 -0.26 -15.21 -18.12
C TRP A 76 -1.21 -14.14 -17.57
N LEU A 77 -2.52 -14.28 -17.79
CA LEU A 77 -3.51 -13.34 -17.24
C LEU A 77 -3.63 -13.50 -15.73
N ASN A 78 -3.52 -14.72 -15.19
CA ASN A 78 -3.51 -14.96 -13.75
C ASN A 78 -2.28 -14.34 -13.07
N VAL A 79 -1.11 -14.41 -13.71
CA VAL A 79 0.11 -13.76 -13.19
C VAL A 79 -0.09 -12.25 -13.14
N ILE A 80 -0.60 -11.65 -14.22
CA ILE A 80 -0.89 -10.21 -14.27
C ILE A 80 -1.93 -9.84 -13.21
N GLY A 81 -3.02 -10.60 -13.10
CA GLY A 81 -4.07 -10.41 -12.10
C GLY A 81 -3.53 -10.45 -10.66
N PHE A 82 -2.63 -11.39 -10.38
CA PHE A 82 -1.95 -11.48 -9.08
C PHE A 82 -1.13 -10.23 -8.77
N PHE A 83 -0.36 -9.73 -9.74
CA PHE A 83 0.41 -8.50 -9.56
C PHE A 83 -0.50 -7.27 -9.35
N LEU A 84 -1.63 -7.19 -10.04
CA LEU A 84 -2.61 -6.11 -9.85
C LEU A 84 -3.23 -6.14 -8.46
N VAL A 85 -3.62 -7.32 -7.96
CA VAL A 85 -4.17 -7.48 -6.60
C VAL A 85 -3.12 -7.20 -5.52
N MET A 86 -1.86 -7.57 -5.77
CA MET A 86 -0.74 -7.19 -4.90
C MET A 86 -0.52 -5.67 -4.89
N LEU A 87 -0.68 -5.01 -6.03
CA LEU A 87 -0.56 -3.56 -6.15
C LEU A 87 -1.70 -2.84 -5.43
N ASP A 88 -2.94 -3.31 -5.55
CA ASP A 88 -4.09 -2.84 -4.77
C ASP A 88 -3.83 -2.90 -3.25
N ASN A 89 -3.30 -4.02 -2.74
CA ASN A 89 -2.90 -4.14 -1.33
C ASN A 89 -1.85 -3.12 -0.90
N VAL A 90 -0.95 -2.71 -1.81
CA VAL A 90 0.05 -1.67 -1.52
C VAL A 90 -0.61 -0.29 -1.50
N LEU A 91 -1.50 0.00 -2.45
CA LEU A 91 -2.22 1.26 -2.54
C LEU A 91 -3.13 1.51 -1.33
N ASP A 92 -3.74 0.47 -0.77
CA ASP A 92 -4.53 0.58 0.47
C ASP A 92 -3.68 1.08 1.65
N CYS A 93 -2.44 0.65 1.74
CA CYS A 93 -1.50 1.18 2.73
C CYS A 93 -1.07 2.62 2.43
N VAL A 94 -0.94 2.99 1.14
CA VAL A 94 -0.55 4.34 0.71
C VAL A 94 -1.62 5.36 1.11
N ASP A 95 -2.89 5.07 0.87
CA ASP A 95 -4.01 5.94 1.26
C ASP A 95 -3.97 6.29 2.77
N GLY A 96 -3.81 5.25 3.62
CA GLY A 96 -3.66 5.44 5.06
C GLY A 96 -2.37 6.12 5.51
N GLU A 97 -1.32 6.14 4.67
CA GLU A 97 -0.09 6.92 4.89
C GLU A 97 -0.25 8.37 4.46
N ILE A 98 -1.01 8.66 3.39
CA ILE A 98 -1.35 10.02 2.92
C ILE A 98 -2.30 10.73 3.87
N ALA A 99 -3.23 10.00 4.50
CA ALA A 99 -4.19 10.56 5.45
C ALA A 99 -3.59 10.93 6.83
N ARG A 100 -2.32 10.58 7.09
CA ARG A 100 -1.60 10.92 8.34
C ARG A 100 -0.79 12.18 8.19
#